data_AF-A0A172TC28-F1
#
_entry.id   AF-A0A172TC28-F1
#
_cell.length_a   1.000
_cell.length_b   1.000
_cell.length_c   1.000
_cell.angle_alpha   90.00
_cell.angle_beta   90.00
_cell.angle_gamma   90.00
#
_symmetry.space_group_name_H-M   'P 1'
#
loop_
_entity.id
_entity.type
_entity.pdbx_description
1 polymer ?
#
loop_
_entity_poly.entity_id
_entity_poly.type
_entity_poly.pdbx_seq_one_letter_code
_entity_poly.pdbx_strand_id
1 'polypeptide(L)'
;MPLGDAPNYSTPRTLGLALVSILGSLGHFALGAVDYSNVDRYLGLWGMLLAGLLLVFGVLSLIRYAEAHDAMTDPSPRTPMYSTPHERLTFIIGMGLNGLCAATALAWAGAGQLVPWHLAAAAVNLWAVWLAWQARPKKGDELAP
;
A
#
# COMPACT_ATOMS: atom_id res chain seq x y z
N MET A 1 -19.13 -26.58 -8.40
CA MET A 1 -19.61 -25.18 -8.44
C MET A 1 -18.49 -24.33 -9.03
N PRO A 2 -18.78 -23.34 -9.90
CA PRO A 2 -17.73 -22.41 -10.32
C PRO A 2 -17.18 -21.73 -9.07
N LEU A 3 -15.86 -21.66 -8.92
CA LEU A 3 -15.18 -21.27 -7.68
C LEU A 3 -15.31 -19.76 -7.36
N GLY A 4 -16.17 -19.01 -8.05
CA GLY A 4 -16.21 -17.54 -7.99
C GLY A 4 -15.07 -16.92 -8.80
N ASP A 5 -15.14 -15.61 -9.03
CA ASP A 5 -14.08 -14.87 -9.70
C ASP A 5 -12.84 -14.70 -8.79
N ALA A 6 -11.66 -14.62 -9.40
CA ALA A 6 -10.41 -14.39 -8.68
C ALA A 6 -10.47 -13.06 -7.89
N PRO A 7 -9.95 -13.01 -6.64
CA PRO A 7 -10.05 -11.81 -5.83
C PRO A 7 -9.16 -10.71 -6.39
N ASN A 8 -9.52 -9.44 -6.20
CA ASN A 8 -8.69 -8.31 -6.64
C ASN A 8 -7.31 -8.30 -5.96
N TYR A 9 -7.19 -8.88 -4.76
CA TYR A 9 -5.91 -9.04 -4.08
C TYR A 9 -4.94 -10.06 -4.72
N SER A 10 -5.35 -10.89 -5.69
CA SER A 10 -4.44 -11.79 -6.44
C SER A 10 -3.89 -11.18 -7.72
N THR A 11 -4.19 -9.90 -8.00
CA THR A 11 -3.77 -9.25 -9.25
C THR A 11 -2.33 -8.72 -9.18
N PRO A 12 -1.62 -8.60 -10.32
CA PRO A 12 -0.30 -7.96 -10.38
C PRO A 12 -0.30 -6.52 -9.84
N ARG A 13 -1.45 -5.84 -9.85
CA ARG A 13 -1.59 -4.49 -9.29
C ARG A 13 -1.50 -4.50 -7.78
N THR A 14 -2.05 -5.51 -7.10
CA THR A 14 -1.94 -5.67 -5.65
C THR A 14 -0.51 -6.02 -5.25
N LEU A 15 0.15 -6.89 -6.01
CA LEU A 15 1.60 -7.12 -5.85
C LEU A 15 2.38 -5.81 -5.99
N GLY A 16 2.11 -5.05 -7.05
CA GLY A 16 2.70 -3.73 -7.25
C GLY A 16 2.46 -2.79 -6.07
N LEU A 17 1.22 -2.66 -5.60
CA LEU A 17 0.86 -1.84 -4.45
C LEU A 17 1.63 -2.25 -3.19
N ALA A 18 1.73 -3.55 -2.92
CA ALA A 18 2.46 -4.08 -1.78
C ALA A 18 3.95 -3.72 -1.86
N LEU A 19 4.59 -4.00 -3.00
CA LEU A 19 6.02 -3.71 -3.22
C LEU A 19 6.32 -2.20 -3.18
N VAL A 20 5.50 -1.38 -3.84
CA VAL A 20 5.68 0.08 -3.81
C VAL A 20 5.44 0.64 -2.40
N SER A 21 4.48 0.10 -1.63
CA SER A 21 4.28 0.51 -0.23
C SER A 21 5.47 0.13 0.65
N ILE A 22 6.07 -1.05 0.46
CA ILE A 22 7.30 -1.47 1.16
C ILE A 22 8.45 -0.52 0.79
N LEU A 23 8.69 -0.27 -0.49
CA LEU A 23 9.74 0.66 -0.94
C LEU A 23 9.51 2.08 -0.41
N GLY A 24 8.27 2.57 -0.46
CA GLY A 24 7.87 3.85 0.10
C GLY A 24 8.15 3.93 1.60
N SER A 25 7.83 2.87 2.36
CA SER A 25 8.11 2.82 3.79
C SER A 25 9.60 2.90 4.11
N LEU A 26 10.45 2.17 3.36
CA LEU A 26 11.91 2.22 3.54
C LEU A 26 12.45 3.62 3.22
N GLY A 27 11.94 4.26 2.16
CA GLY A 27 12.27 5.64 1.81
C GLY A 27 11.90 6.62 2.93
N HIS A 28 10.71 6.49 3.51
CA HIS A 28 10.26 7.34 4.62
C HIS A 28 11.02 7.08 5.93
N PHE A 29 11.45 5.84 6.20
CA PHE A 29 12.36 5.57 7.32
C PHE A 29 13.71 6.27 7.14
N ALA A 30 14.29 6.19 5.94
CA ALA A 30 15.56 6.84 5.64
C ALA A 30 15.45 8.37 5.73
N LEU A 31 14.44 8.96 5.09
CA LEU A 31 14.20 10.41 5.15
C LEU A 31 13.88 10.87 6.58
N GLY A 32 12.97 10.16 7.27
CA GLY A 32 12.62 10.45 8.65
C GLY A 32 13.83 10.41 9.59
N ALA A 33 14.78 9.48 9.38
CA ALA A 33 16.02 9.41 10.17
C ALA A 33 16.93 10.62 9.95
N VAL A 34 17.03 11.07 8.69
CA VAL A 34 17.80 12.27 8.36
C VAL A 34 17.12 13.51 8.94
N ASP A 35 15.81 13.67 8.76
CA ASP A 35 15.02 14.81 9.25
C ASP A 35 15.00 14.89 10.78
N TYR A 36 14.87 13.74 11.45
CA TYR A 36 14.93 13.64 12.90
C TYR A 36 16.23 14.22 13.47
N SER A 37 17.34 14.01 12.78
CA SER A 37 18.67 14.43 13.23
C SER A 37 19.02 15.87 12.85
N ASN A 38 18.48 16.39 11.74
CA ASN A 38 18.93 17.65 11.15
C ASN A 38 17.89 18.78 11.17
N VAL A 39 16.60 18.48 11.33
CA VAL A 39 15.55 19.48 11.15
C VAL A 39 14.61 19.57 12.36
N ASP A 40 13.80 18.54 12.57
CA ASP A 40 12.85 18.49 13.69
C ASP A 40 12.63 17.04 14.13
N ARG A 41 12.87 16.81 15.42
CA ARG A 41 12.79 15.49 16.04
C ARG A 41 11.39 14.89 15.97
N TYR A 42 10.36 15.69 16.25
CA TYR A 42 8.98 15.21 16.35
C TYR A 42 8.38 14.96 14.96
N LEU A 43 8.69 15.83 13.99
CA LEU A 43 8.24 15.62 12.62
C LEU A 43 8.98 14.44 11.96
N GLY A 44 10.28 14.26 12.23
CA GLY A 44 11.03 13.08 11.80
C GLY A 44 10.47 11.78 12.39
N LEU A 45 10.16 11.79 13.69
CA LEU A 45 9.46 10.67 14.37
C LEU A 45 8.09 10.36 13.74
N TRP A 46 7.33 11.40 13.40
CA TRP A 46 6.03 11.24 12.75
C TRP A 46 6.16 10.57 11.38
N GLY A 47 7.15 10.98 10.58
CA GLY A 47 7.47 10.33 9.30
C GLY A 47 7.82 8.85 9.47
N MET A 48 8.65 8.52 10.47
CA MET A 48 8.99 7.12 10.79
C MET A 48 7.78 6.30 11.25
N LEU A 49 6.86 6.89 12.03
CA LEU A 49 5.65 6.20 12.47
C LEU A 49 4.76 5.84 11.26
N LEU A 50 4.54 6.80 10.37
CA LEU A 50 3.81 6.56 9.13
C LEU A 50 4.50 5.50 8.26
N ALA A 51 5.83 5.53 8.17
CA ALA A 51 6.61 4.50 7.50
C ALA A 51 6.36 3.11 8.08
N GLY A 52 6.35 2.97 9.41
CA GLY A 52 6.04 1.70 10.09
C GLY A 52 4.65 1.17 9.75
N LEU A 53 3.62 2.02 9.78
CA LEU A 53 2.27 1.63 9.39
C LEU A 53 2.18 1.21 7.91
N LEU A 54 2.86 1.95 7.03
CA LEU A 54 2.92 1.65 5.60
C LEU A 54 3.67 0.33 5.32
N LEU A 55 4.73 0.04 6.07
CA LEU A 55 5.47 -1.22 5.98
C LEU A 55 4.58 -2.40 6.37
N VAL A 56 3.88 -2.31 7.51
CA VAL A 56 2.94 -3.35 7.97
C VAL A 56 1.86 -3.58 6.91
N PHE A 57 1.28 -2.51 6.37
CA PHE A 57 0.31 -2.60 5.28
C PHE A 57 0.88 -3.31 4.05
N GLY A 58 2.09 -2.95 3.62
CA GLY A 58 2.74 -3.55 2.45
C GLY A 58 3.03 -5.03 2.64
N VAL A 59 3.57 -5.42 3.80
CA VAL A 59 3.86 -6.82 4.13
C VAL A 59 2.59 -7.67 4.19
N LEU A 60 1.55 -7.20 4.89
CA LEU A 60 0.27 -7.93 4.98
C LEU A 60 -0.39 -8.06 3.60
N SER A 61 -0.29 -7.04 2.76
CA SER A 61 -0.80 -7.08 1.39
C SER A 61 -0.03 -8.07 0.51
N LEU A 62 1.29 -8.17 0.69
CA LEU A 62 2.14 -9.15 -0.01
C LEU A 62 1.81 -10.58 0.42
N ILE A 63 1.63 -10.82 1.72
CA ILE A 63 1.23 -12.14 2.25
C ILE A 63 -0.12 -12.55 1.65
N ARG A 64 -1.14 -11.66 1.68
CA ARG A 64 -2.44 -11.97 1.07
C ARG A 64 -2.35 -12.23 -0.43
N TYR A 65 -1.48 -11.53 -1.16
CA TYR A 65 -1.25 -11.80 -2.57
C TYR A 65 -0.67 -13.22 -2.77
N ALA A 66 0.35 -13.60 -1.99
CA ALA A 66 0.97 -14.92 -2.07
C ALA A 66 -0.03 -16.04 -1.73
N GLU A 67 -0.78 -15.90 -0.63
CA GLU A 67 -1.82 -16.85 -0.24
C GLU A 67 -2.88 -17.04 -1.33
N ALA A 68 -3.30 -15.93 -1.97
CA ALA A 68 -4.28 -15.98 -3.05
C ALA A 68 -3.72 -16.64 -4.31
N HIS A 69 -2.46 -16.37 -4.65
CA HIS A 69 -1.80 -16.96 -5.81
C HIS A 69 -1.61 -18.47 -5.64
N ASP A 70 -1.17 -18.90 -4.45
CA ASP A 70 -1.02 -20.31 -4.11
C ASP A 70 -2.37 -21.02 -4.17
N ALA A 71 -3.44 -20.43 -3.61
CA ALA A 71 -4.78 -21.00 -3.66
C ALA A 71 -5.35 -21.12 -5.08
N MET A 72 -4.98 -20.22 -5.99
CA MET A 72 -5.38 -20.27 -7.40
C MET A 72 -4.64 -21.34 -8.21
N THR A 73 -3.46 -21.76 -7.75
CA THR A 73 -2.65 -22.80 -8.41
C THR A 73 -2.79 -24.17 -7.77
N ASP A 74 -3.56 -24.28 -6.67
CA ASP A 74 -3.86 -25.55 -6.01
C ASP A 74 -4.74 -26.45 -6.90
N PRO A 75 -4.27 -27.66 -7.27
CA PRO A 75 -5.06 -28.61 -8.06
C PRO A 75 -6.25 -29.21 -7.28
N SER A 76 -6.34 -29.02 -5.96
CA SER A 76 -7.43 -29.50 -5.12
C SER A 76 -7.89 -28.44 -4.10
N PRO A 77 -8.56 -27.36 -4.56
CA PRO A 77 -8.93 -26.25 -3.69
C PRO A 77 -9.92 -26.70 -2.61
N ARG A 78 -9.51 -26.57 -1.35
CA ARG A 78 -10.29 -27.04 -0.18
C ARG A 78 -11.32 -26.03 0.32
N THR A 79 -11.19 -24.76 -0.07
CA THR A 79 -12.03 -23.68 0.43
C THR A 79 -12.22 -22.59 -0.63
N PRO A 80 -13.45 -22.10 -0.87
CA PRO A 80 -13.64 -20.91 -1.70
C PRO A 80 -13.06 -19.69 -0.99
N MET A 81 -12.04 -19.05 -1.57
CA MET A 81 -11.41 -17.82 -1.02
C MET A 81 -12.10 -16.53 -1.47
N TYR A 82 -13.18 -16.61 -2.24
CA TYR A 82 -13.50 -15.62 -3.27
C TYR A 82 -14.58 -14.58 -2.89
N SER A 83 -14.90 -14.39 -1.61
CA SER A 83 -15.84 -13.34 -1.17
C SER A 83 -15.51 -12.72 0.19
N THR A 84 -14.26 -12.31 0.42
CA THR A 84 -13.93 -11.64 1.70
C THR A 84 -14.54 -10.24 1.78
N PRO A 85 -15.42 -9.93 2.76
CA PRO A 85 -16.13 -8.64 2.86
C PRO A 85 -15.21 -7.42 3.02
N HIS A 86 -13.96 -7.65 3.44
CA HIS A 86 -13.01 -6.60 3.81
C HIS A 86 -12.06 -6.18 2.69
N GLU A 87 -12.21 -6.73 1.48
CA GLU A 87 -11.30 -6.44 0.35
C GLU A 87 -11.28 -4.95 0.00
N ARG A 88 -12.46 -4.33 -0.10
CA ARG A 88 -12.56 -2.89 -0.37
C ARG A 88 -11.90 -2.03 0.70
N LEU A 89 -11.98 -2.45 1.97
CA LEU A 89 -11.37 -1.73 3.08
C LEU A 89 -9.84 -1.73 2.98
N THR A 90 -9.22 -2.84 2.54
CA THR A 90 -7.77 -2.91 2.32
C THR A 90 -7.29 -1.85 1.34
N PHE A 91 -7.98 -1.67 0.21
CA PHE A 91 -7.61 -0.66 -0.78
C PHE A 91 -7.86 0.76 -0.28
N ILE A 92 -8.93 1.00 0.50
CA ILE A 92 -9.18 2.30 1.13
C ILE A 92 -8.06 2.66 2.11
N ILE A 93 -7.65 1.71 2.96
CA ILE A 93 -6.52 1.87 3.88
C ILE A 93 -5.23 2.14 3.10
N GLY A 94 -4.97 1.39 2.04
CA GLY A 94 -3.80 1.58 1.18
C GLY A 94 -3.75 2.97 0.55
N MET A 95 -4.87 3.48 0.02
CA MET A 95 -4.98 4.85 -0.48
C MET A 95 -4.74 5.88 0.63
N GLY A 96 -5.35 5.67 1.81
CA GLY A 96 -5.20 6.58 2.94
C GLY A 96 -3.76 6.69 3.43
N LEU A 97 -3.10 5.55 3.68
CA LEU A 97 -1.72 5.51 4.18
C LEU A 97 -0.74 6.13 3.18
N ASN A 98 -0.79 5.72 1.91
CA ASN A 98 0.08 6.29 0.88
C ASN A 98 -0.24 7.77 0.64
N GLY A 99 -1.52 8.17 0.69
CA GLY A 99 -1.92 9.57 0.57
C GLY A 99 -1.36 10.45 1.69
N LEU A 100 -1.42 9.97 2.94
CA LEU A 100 -0.82 10.66 4.09
C LEU A 100 0.71 10.76 3.94
N CYS A 101 1.37 9.68 3.55
CA CYS A 101 2.82 9.67 3.31
C CYS A 101 3.23 10.64 2.19
N ALA A 102 2.45 10.71 1.10
CA ALA A 102 2.67 11.68 0.03
C ALA A 102 2.50 13.13 0.53
N ALA A 103 1.45 13.41 1.30
CA ALA A 103 1.22 14.73 1.87
C ALA A 103 2.35 15.16 2.81
N THR A 104 2.83 14.25 3.67
CA THR A 104 4.00 14.49 4.53
C THR A 104 5.24 14.80 3.71
N ALA A 105 5.51 14.03 2.65
CA ALA A 105 6.65 14.29 1.78
C ALA A 105 6.54 15.65 1.07
N LEU A 106 5.37 16.03 0.56
CA LEU A 106 5.17 17.34 -0.08
C LEU A 106 5.33 18.50 0.91
N ALA A 107 4.86 18.35 2.15
CA ALA A 107 5.05 19.35 3.18
C ALA A 107 6.55 19.60 3.46
N TRP A 108 7.35 18.54 3.53
CA TRP A 108 8.80 18.63 3.71
C TRP A 108 9.53 19.25 2.51
N ALA A 109 9.14 18.87 1.30
CA ALA A 109 9.66 19.50 0.09
C ALA A 109 9.36 21.02 0.06
N GLY A 110 8.15 21.42 0.50
CA GLY A 110 7.75 22.82 0.63
C GLY A 110 8.53 23.59 1.71
N ALA A 111 8.99 22.90 2.76
CA ALA A 111 9.86 23.47 3.79
C ALA A 111 11.34 23.61 3.34
N GLY A 112 11.67 23.19 2.11
CA GLY A 112 13.01 23.39 1.51
C GLY A 112 14.07 22.37 1.91
N GLN A 113 13.69 21.31 2.65
CA GLN A 113 14.62 20.27 3.11
C GLN A 113 14.68 19.13 2.10
N LEU A 114 15.89 18.71 1.72
CA LEU A 114 16.16 17.56 0.83
C LEU A 114 15.15 17.41 -0.32
N VAL A 115 14.79 18.55 -0.90
CA VAL A 115 13.63 18.71 -1.80
C VAL A 115 13.50 17.62 -2.84
N PRO A 116 14.55 17.26 -3.63
CA PRO A 116 14.41 16.23 -4.65
C PRO A 116 14.02 14.86 -4.07
N TRP A 117 14.49 14.53 -2.88
CA TRP A 117 14.21 13.24 -2.25
C TRP A 117 12.79 13.17 -1.69
N HIS A 118 12.31 14.24 -1.09
CA HIS A 118 10.91 14.30 -0.66
C HIS A 118 9.94 14.33 -1.84
N LEU A 119 10.28 15.00 -2.95
CA LEU A 119 9.48 14.93 -4.17
C LEU A 119 9.45 13.52 -4.77
N ALA A 120 10.59 12.82 -4.78
CA ALA A 120 10.64 11.42 -5.22
C ALA A 120 9.79 10.52 -4.31
N ALA A 121 9.88 10.68 -2.99
CA ALA A 121 9.04 9.95 -2.03
C ALA A 121 7.54 10.24 -2.23
N ALA A 122 7.17 11.50 -2.48
CA ALA A 122 5.80 11.88 -2.79
C ALA A 122 5.31 11.20 -4.08
N ALA A 123 6.11 11.20 -5.15
CA ALA A 123 5.78 10.56 -6.41
C ALA A 123 5.54 9.05 -6.26
N VAL A 124 6.41 8.36 -5.51
CA VAL A 124 6.27 6.92 -5.22
C VAL A 124 4.95 6.63 -4.50
N ASN A 125 4.61 7.43 -3.47
CA ASN A 125 3.39 7.25 -2.71
C ASN A 125 2.13 7.59 -3.54
N LEU A 126 2.16 8.64 -4.36
CA LEU A 126 1.06 8.96 -5.28
C LEU A 126 0.84 7.85 -6.32
N TRP A 127 1.93 7.21 -6.79
CA TRP A 127 1.82 6.06 -7.66
C TRP A 127 1.16 4.87 -6.96
N ALA A 128 1.50 4.61 -5.69
CA ALA A 128 0.81 3.60 -4.89
C ALA A 128 -0.68 3.92 -4.67
N VAL A 129 -1.05 5.19 -4.43
CA VAL A 129 -2.46 5.62 -4.38
C VAL A 129 -3.17 5.29 -5.69
N TRP A 130 -2.54 5.58 -6.83
CA TRP A 130 -3.09 5.25 -8.14
C TRP A 130 -3.26 3.74 -8.35
N LEU A 131 -2.29 2.92 -7.93
CA LEU A 131 -2.39 1.46 -7.97
C LEU A 131 -3.55 0.95 -7.11
N ALA A 132 -3.68 1.44 -5.88
CA ALA A 132 -4.77 1.07 -4.97
C ALA A 132 -6.14 1.50 -5.52
N TRP A 133 -6.22 2.68 -6.13
CA TRP A 133 -7.43 3.13 -6.82
C TRP A 133 -7.78 2.20 -7.97
N GLN A 134 -6.84 1.84 -8.84
CA GLN A 134 -7.09 0.94 -9.98
C GLN A 134 -7.44 -0.49 -9.57
N ALA A 135 -6.97 -0.95 -8.42
CA ALA A 135 -7.17 -2.32 -7.93
C ALA A 135 -8.43 -2.50 -7.07
N ARG A 136 -9.13 -1.42 -6.68
CA ARG A 136 -10.31 -1.53 -5.81
C ARG A 136 -11.49 -2.26 -6.51
N PRO A 137 -12.28 -3.06 -5.77
CA PRO A 137 -13.51 -3.66 -6.29
C PRO A 137 -14.50 -2.58 -6.78
N LYS A 138 -15.19 -2.82 -7.89
CA LYS A 138 -16.25 -1.92 -8.38
C LYS A 138 -17.61 -2.38 -7.86
N LYS A 139 -18.55 -1.44 -7.67
CA LYS A 139 -19.93 -1.73 -7.17
C LYS A 139 -20.69 -2.83 -7.93
N GLY A 140 -20.28 -3.18 -9.15
CA GLY A 140 -20.87 -4.27 -9.92
C GLY A 140 -20.36 -5.66 -9.53
N ASP A 141 -19.20 -5.75 -8.88
CA ASP A 141 -18.55 -7.02 -8.50
C ASP A 141 -19.11 -7.54 -7.16
N GLU A 142 -19.71 -6.67 -6.33
CA GLU A 142 -20.36 -7.02 -5.05
C GLU A 142 -21.77 -7.64 -5.23
N LEU A 143 -22.31 -7.65 -6.46
CA LEU A 143 -23.68 -8.11 -6.79
C LEU A 143 -23.72 -9.34 -7.72
N ALA A 144 -22.56 -9.90 -8.07
CA ALA A 144 -22.51 -11.16 -8.82
C ALA A 144 -22.78 -12.34 -7.86
N PRO A 145 -23.78 -13.21 -8.17
CA PRO A 145 -24.20 -14.31 -7.31
C PRO A 145 -23.17 -15.45 -7.21
#